data_AF-A0AAD6BVK3-F1
#
_entry.id   AF-A0AAD6BVK3-F1
#
_cell.length_a   1.000
_cell.length_b   1.000
_cell.length_c   1.000
_cell.angle_alpha   90.00
_cell.angle_beta   90.00
_cell.angle_gamma   90.00
#
_symmetry.space_group_name_H-M   'P 1'
#
loop_
_entity.id
_entity.type
_entity.pdbx_description
1 polymer ?
#
loop_
_entity_poly.entity_id
_entity_poly.type
_entity_poly.pdbx_seq_one_letter_code
_entity_poly.pdbx_strand_id
1 'polypeptide(L)'
;MRGLSAKSVLWHARQICAISASNMHHGCWTNALQPLWIAGKVMSHYSEHMAIVETLIKIERETGWATAWRAEDLKDFWGDYDNDDDRDVDMDE
;
A
#
# COMPACT_ATOMS: atom_id res chain seq x y z
N MET A 1 -0.91 28.64 -21.51
CA MET A 1 -0.43 28.13 -20.21
C MET A 1 -1.35 26.98 -19.82
N ARG A 2 -0.87 25.73 -19.75
CA ARG A 2 -1.71 24.61 -19.27
C ARG A 2 -1.89 24.79 -17.77
N GLY A 3 -3.13 24.94 -17.32
CA GLY A 3 -3.46 24.92 -15.89
C GLY A 3 -3.12 23.53 -15.34
N LEU A 4 -2.33 23.47 -14.26
CA LEU A 4 -2.10 22.22 -13.55
C LEU A 4 -3.40 21.84 -12.83
N SER A 5 -4.06 20.79 -13.31
CA SER A 5 -5.14 20.16 -12.57
C SER A 5 -4.57 19.56 -11.28
N ALA A 6 -5.20 19.86 -10.14
CA ALA A 6 -4.81 19.31 -8.85
C ALA A 6 -4.96 17.78 -8.88
N LYS A 7 -3.95 17.07 -8.38
CA LYS A 7 -3.98 15.60 -8.33
C LYS A 7 -4.88 15.14 -7.19
N SER A 8 -5.58 14.03 -7.41
CA SER A 8 -6.45 13.43 -6.37
C SER A 8 -5.61 12.80 -5.26
N VAL A 9 -6.21 12.63 -4.08
CA VAL A 9 -5.56 11.94 -2.95
C VAL A 9 -5.18 10.51 -3.33
N LEU A 10 -6.06 9.81 -4.05
CA LEU A 10 -5.78 8.46 -4.57
C LEU A 10 -4.57 8.43 -5.50
N TRP A 11 -4.39 9.46 -6.35
CA TRP A 11 -3.19 9.57 -7.19
C TRP A 11 -1.92 9.64 -6.33
N HIS A 12 -1.93 10.47 -5.28
CA HIS A 12 -0.80 10.58 -4.34
C HIS A 12 -0.54 9.29 -3.57
N ALA A 13 -1.58 8.60 -3.11
CA ALA A 13 -1.47 7.30 -2.43
C ALA A 13 -0.77 6.25 -3.31
N ARG A 14 -1.12 6.18 -4.61
CA ARG A 14 -0.45 5.31 -5.58
C ARG A 14 1.02 5.67 -5.77
N GLN A 15 1.36 6.97 -5.78
CA GLN A 15 2.76 7.38 -5.87
C GLN A 15 3.57 6.95 -4.64
N ILE A 16 3.01 7.07 -3.44
CA ILE A 16 3.67 6.62 -2.20
C ILE A 16 4.01 5.13 -2.29
N CYS A 17 3.07 4.31 -2.75
CA CYS A 17 3.27 2.87 -2.87
C CYS A 17 4.33 2.54 -3.94
N ALA A 18 4.23 3.15 -5.13
CA ALA A 18 5.18 2.94 -6.21
C ALA A 18 6.61 3.36 -5.82
N ILE A 19 6.78 4.51 -5.16
CA ILE A 19 8.07 4.99 -4.66
C ILE A 19 8.63 4.00 -3.63
N SER A 20 7.81 3.56 -2.68
CA SER A 20 8.24 2.65 -1.60
C SER A 20 8.65 1.28 -2.14
N ALA A 21 7.88 0.73 -3.08
CA ALA A 21 8.15 -0.55 -3.71
C ALA A 21 9.42 -0.53 -4.57
N SER A 22 9.68 0.60 -5.24
CA SER A 22 10.84 0.79 -6.13
C SER A 22 12.13 1.19 -5.40
N ASN A 23 12.03 1.58 -4.12
CA ASN A 23 13.20 1.96 -3.33
C ASN A 23 13.89 0.72 -2.75
N MET A 24 15.21 0.64 -2.86
CA MET A 24 16.04 -0.44 -2.32
C MET A 24 16.85 -0.02 -1.09
N HIS A 25 16.79 1.26 -0.70
CA HIS A 25 17.58 1.78 0.41
C HIS A 25 16.81 1.69 1.73
N HIS A 26 17.31 0.88 2.67
CA HIS A 26 16.66 0.61 3.95
C HIS A 26 16.29 1.88 4.74
N GLY A 27 17.14 2.91 4.74
CA GLY A 27 16.85 4.18 5.43
C GLY A 27 15.65 4.97 4.87
N CYS A 28 15.26 4.72 3.61
CA CYS A 28 14.07 5.32 3.03
C CYS A 28 12.79 4.61 3.50
N TRP A 29 12.87 3.30 3.74
CA TRP A 29 11.71 2.51 4.17
C TRP A 29 11.23 2.84 5.59
N THR A 30 12.14 3.15 6.51
CA THR A 30 11.74 3.64 7.84
C THR A 30 10.86 4.88 7.75
N ASN A 31 11.18 5.80 6.82
CA ASN A 31 10.40 7.01 6.60
C ASN A 31 9.12 6.78 5.79
N ALA A 32 8.98 5.62 5.13
CA ALA A 32 7.84 5.27 4.29
C ALA A 32 6.70 4.61 5.06
N LEU A 33 6.92 4.14 6.29
CA LEU A 33 5.91 3.39 7.07
C LEU A 33 4.62 4.18 7.30
N GLN A 34 4.73 5.40 7.84
CA GLN A 34 3.55 6.24 8.09
C GLN A 34 2.86 6.65 6.77
N PRO A 35 3.58 7.09 5.71
CA PRO A 35 2.98 7.33 4.39
C PRO A 35 2.25 6.12 3.81
N LEU A 36 2.83 4.92 3.86
CA LEU A 36 2.22 3.69 3.36
C LEU A 36 0.92 3.37 4.09
N TRP A 37 0.91 3.54 5.41
CA TRP A 37 -0.29 3.34 6.20
C TRP A 37 -1.40 4.34 5.83
N ILE A 38 -1.07 5.63 5.67
CA ILE A 38 -2.05 6.64 5.23
C ILE A 38 -2.56 6.30 3.82
N ALA A 39 -1.68 5.87 2.91
CA ALA A 39 -2.07 5.45 1.57
C ALA A 39 -3.06 4.28 1.62
N GLY A 40 -2.85 3.31 2.51
CA GLY A 40 -3.75 2.17 2.70
C GLY A 40 -5.15 2.54 3.17
N LYS A 41 -5.30 3.59 3.98
CA LYS A 41 -6.63 4.10 4.39
C LYS A 41 -7.40 4.79 3.26
N VAL A 42 -6.73 5.13 2.15
CA VAL A 42 -7.33 5.84 1.01
C VAL A 42 -7.57 4.92 -0.19
N MET A 43 -6.80 3.83 -0.29
CA MET A 43 -6.97 2.83 -1.35
C MET A 43 -8.28 2.08 -1.16
N SER A 44 -8.83 1.60 -2.27
CA SER A 44 -10.16 0.99 -2.30
C SER A 44 -10.20 -0.36 -2.98
N HIS A 45 -9.16 -0.73 -3.74
CA HIS A 45 -9.12 -1.99 -4.47
C HIS A 45 -8.26 -3.02 -3.75
N TYR A 46 -8.68 -4.29 -3.76
CA TYR A 46 -7.97 -5.39 -3.09
C TYR A 46 -6.51 -5.52 -3.55
N SER A 47 -6.24 -5.43 -4.85
CA SER A 47 -4.86 -5.48 -5.37
C SER A 47 -3.97 -4.35 -4.83
N GLU A 48 -4.55 -3.18 -4.56
CA GLU A 48 -3.84 -2.05 -3.95
C GLU A 48 -3.56 -2.30 -2.47
N HIS A 49 -4.52 -2.89 -1.75
CA HIS A 49 -4.35 -3.34 -0.36
C HIS A 49 -3.22 -4.36 -0.24
N MET A 50 -3.23 -5.38 -1.10
CA MET A 50 -2.21 -6.42 -1.15
C MET A 50 -0.82 -5.85 -1.43
N ALA A 51 -0.70 -4.92 -2.38
CA ALA A 51 0.58 -4.28 -2.69
C ALA A 51 1.17 -3.54 -1.46
N ILE A 52 0.32 -2.90 -0.64
CA ILE A 52 0.77 -2.26 0.60
C ILE A 52 1.21 -3.29 1.63
N VAL A 53 0.42 -4.35 1.85
CA VAL A 53 0.75 -5.41 2.81
C VAL A 53 2.07 -6.08 2.44
N GLU A 54 2.26 -6.43 1.17
CA GLU A 54 3.52 -7.00 0.67
C GLU A 54 4.70 -6.04 0.87
N THR A 55 4.49 -4.74 0.65
CA THR A 55 5.53 -3.72 0.88
C THR A 55 5.90 -3.65 2.37
N LEU A 56 4.92 -3.65 3.28
CA LEU A 56 5.18 -3.63 4.72
C LEU A 56 5.93 -4.89 5.18
N ILE A 57 5.52 -6.08 4.72
CA ILE A 57 6.18 -7.36 5.02
C ILE A 57 7.63 -7.34 4.51
N LYS A 58 7.86 -6.83 3.29
CA LYS A 58 9.21 -6.67 2.74
C LYS A 58 10.05 -5.75 3.61
N ILE A 59 9.51 -4.61 4.06
CA ILE A 59 10.27 -3.69 4.93
C ILE A 59 10.66 -4.38 6.24
N GLU A 60 9.75 -5.11 6.88
CA GLU A 60 10.05 -5.83 8.12
C GLU A 60 11.11 -6.90 7.91
N ARG A 61 10.97 -7.72 6.88
CA ARG A 61 11.95 -8.77 6.54
C ARG A 61 13.35 -8.21 6.31
N GLU A 62 13.46 -7.10 5.58
CA GLU A 62 14.74 -6.57 5.13
C GLU A 62 15.39 -5.61 6.13
N THR A 63 14.62 -5.05 7.08
CA THR A 63 15.15 -4.04 8.02
C THR A 63 15.01 -4.42 9.49
N GLY A 64 14.19 -5.42 9.82
CA GLY A 64 13.83 -5.76 11.20
C GLY A 64 12.89 -4.76 11.88
N TRP A 65 12.40 -3.73 11.18
CA TRP A 65 11.40 -2.81 11.73
C TRP A 65 10.05 -3.49 11.81
N ALA A 66 9.41 -3.45 12.97
CA ALA A 66 8.07 -4.02 13.16
C ALA A 66 7.02 -3.25 12.33
N THR A 67 6.49 -3.89 11.29
CA THR A 67 5.43 -3.35 10.41
C THR A 67 4.15 -4.19 10.46
N ALA A 68 4.21 -5.43 10.96
CA ALA A 68 3.05 -6.34 11.03
C ALA A 68 1.80 -5.68 11.63
N TRP A 69 1.95 -4.93 12.73
CA TRP A 69 0.84 -4.23 13.38
C TRP A 69 0.19 -3.16 12.49
N ARG A 70 0.93 -2.56 11.54
CA ARG A 70 0.37 -1.63 10.54
C ARG A 70 -0.41 -2.35 9.47
N ALA A 71 0.04 -3.54 9.08
CA ALA A 71 -0.70 -4.38 8.13
C ALA A 71 -2.01 -4.86 8.76
N GLU A 72 -1.99 -5.32 10.01
CA GLU A 72 -3.20 -5.72 10.73
C GLU A 72 -4.16 -4.55 10.95
N ASP A 73 -3.69 -3.36 11.38
CA ASP A 73 -4.54 -2.17 11.52
C ASP A 73 -5.18 -1.72 10.18
N LEU A 74 -4.52 -2.00 9.05
CA LEU A 74 -5.10 -1.76 7.73
C LEU A 74 -6.19 -2.78 7.39
N LYS A 75 -5.93 -4.08 7.61
CA LYS A 75 -6.92 -5.15 7.42
C LYS A 75 -8.18 -4.94 8.27
N ASP A 76 -8.00 -4.58 9.54
CA ASP A 76 -9.10 -4.24 10.45
C ASP A 76 -9.92 -3.05 9.93
N PHE A 77 -9.26 -2.06 9.35
CA PHE A 77 -9.92 -0.88 8.79
C PHE A 77 -10.63 -1.15 7.47
N TRP A 78 -10.07 -2.01 6.62
CA TRP A 78 -10.73 -2.49 5.42
C TRP A 78 -11.92 -3.40 5.76
N GLY A 79 -11.89 -4.02 6.95
CA GLY A 79 -12.98 -4.81 7.51
C GLY A 79 -12.99 -6.26 7.03
N ASP A 80 -11.80 -6.85 6.79
CA ASP A 80 -11.53 -8.16 6.17
C ASP A 80 -12.75 -8.99 5.70
N TYR A 81 -12.99 -8.90 4.39
CA TYR A 81 -13.26 -9.99 3.44
C TYR A 81 -13.88 -11.30 3.95
N ASP A 82 -15.20 -11.30 4.13
CA ASP A 82 -16.05 -12.51 4.07
C ASP A 82 -16.90 -12.52 2.78
N ASN A 83 -16.39 -11.92 1.71
CA ASN A 83 -16.89 -12.17 0.36
C ASN A 83 -15.72 -12.69 -0.46
N ASP A 84 -15.63 -14.02 -0.53
CA ASP A 84 -14.89 -14.80 -1.52
C ASP A 84 -15.24 -14.44 -2.99
N ASP A 85 -16.06 -13.41 -3.23
CA ASP A 85 -16.67 -13.03 -4.50
C ASP A 85 -15.84 -12.03 -5.32
N ASP A 86 -14.89 -11.32 -4.70
CA ASP A 86 -13.96 -10.40 -5.42
C ASP A 86 -12.65 -11.10 -5.85
N ARG A 87 -12.60 -12.44 -5.79
CA ARG A 87 -11.57 -13.24 -6.47
C ARG A 87 -11.87 -13.28 -7.97
N ASP A 88 -11.94 -12.11 -8.61
CA ASP A 88 -12.00 -11.98 -10.06
C ASP A 88 -10.66 -12.48 -10.64
N VAL A 89 -10.65 -13.78 -10.93
CA VAL A 89 -10.40 -14.36 -12.26
C VAL A 89 -9.76 -13.38 -13.25
N ASP A 90 -8.45 -13.20 -13.15
CA ASP A 90 -7.61 -12.82 -14.29
C ASP A 90 -6.26 -13.55 -14.15
N MET A 91 -6.36 -14.87 -14.14
CA MET A 91 -5.24 -15.79 -14.40
C MET A 91 -5.38 -16.27 -15.84
N ASP A 92 -5.34 -15.33 -16.79
CA ASP A 92 -5.23 -15.59 -18.23
C ASP A 92 -4.48 -14.42 -18.89
N GLU A 93 -3.15 -14.51 -18.97
CA GLU A 93 -2.35 -14.63 -20.23
C GLU A 93 -0.83 -14.56 -19.93
#